data_AF-A0A0G4M1X6-F1
#
_entry.id   AF-A0A0G4M1X6-F1
#
_cell.length_a   1.000
_cell.length_b   1.000
_cell.length_c   1.000
_cell.angle_alpha   90.00
_cell.angle_beta   90.00
_cell.angle_gamma   90.00
#
_symmetry.space_group_name_H-M   'P 1'
#
loop_
_entity.id
_entity.type
_entity.pdbx_description
1 polymer ?
#
loop_
_entity_poly.entity_id
_entity_poly.type
_entity_poly.pdbx_seq_one_letter_code
_entity_poly.pdbx_strand_id
1 'polypeptide(L)'
;MGESRAVEKLLFRAAAQYPAGAVNFRVVYVREARRPDESDRFVAALRARGIPVAEISELAIAHVMALRNSVHMVFVGAEAVTQSGGIISRLGT
;
A
#
# COMPACT_ATOMS: atom_id res chain seq x y z
N MET A 1 4.31 4.43 0.62
CA MET A 1 5.76 4.72 0.61
C MET A 1 6.52 3.44 0.90
N GLY A 2 7.48 3.09 0.04
CA GLY A 2 8.37 1.94 0.22
C GLY A 2 7.75 0.56 0.00
N GLU A 3 8.53 -0.34 -0.59
CA GLU A 3 8.26 -1.78 -0.68
C GLU A 3 8.39 -2.40 0.72
N SER A 4 7.29 -2.42 1.47
CA SER A 4 7.20 -3.22 2.69
C SER A 4 6.89 -4.65 2.31
N ARG A 5 7.91 -5.53 2.40
CA ARG A 5 7.74 -6.97 2.14
C ARG A 5 6.67 -7.62 3.04
N ALA A 6 6.46 -7.09 4.24
CA ALA A 6 5.42 -7.56 5.14
C ALA A 6 4.02 -7.22 4.59
N VAL A 7 3.81 -5.96 4.17
CA VAL A 7 2.55 -5.53 3.55
C VAL A 7 2.32 -6.23 2.22
N GLU A 8 3.36 -6.41 1.41
CA GLU A 8 3.30 -7.18 0.17
C GLU A 8 2.80 -8.61 0.42
N LYS A 9 3.48 -9.34 1.31
CA LYS A 9 3.11 -10.72 1.65
C LYS A 9 1.68 -10.80 2.20
N LEU A 10 1.28 -9.84 3.03
CA LEU A 10 -0.08 -9.75 3.56
C LEU A 10 -1.10 -9.62 2.43
N LEU A 11 -0.92 -8.65 1.54
CA LEU A 11 -1.83 -8.40 0.42
C LEU A 11 -1.86 -9.59 -0.56
N PHE A 12 -0.71 -10.19 -0.84
CA PHE A 12 -0.63 -11.35 -1.73
C PHE A 12 -1.29 -12.58 -1.12
N ARG A 13 -1.11 -12.79 0.20
CA ARG A 13 -1.77 -13.88 0.92
C ARG A 13 -3.28 -13.68 0.96
N ALA A 14 -3.74 -12.44 1.15
CA ALA A 14 -5.15 -12.09 1.09
C ALA A 14 -5.74 -12.34 -0.30
N ALA A 15 -5.07 -11.89 -1.36
CA ALA A 15 -5.51 -12.12 -2.74
C ALA A 15 -5.58 -13.62 -3.09
N ALA A 16 -4.63 -14.42 -2.60
CA ALA A 16 -4.61 -15.87 -2.81
C ALA A 16 -5.78 -16.63 -2.15
N GLN A 17 -6.57 -15.99 -1.27
CA GLN A 17 -7.80 -16.58 -0.75
C GLN A 17 -8.98 -16.48 -1.74
N TYR A 18 -8.83 -15.71 -2.82
CA TYR A 18 -9.85 -15.53 -3.84
C TYR A 18 -9.45 -16.25 -5.13
N PRO A 19 -10.43 -16.70 -5.94
CA PRO A 19 -10.16 -17.06 -7.32
C PRO A 19 -9.46 -15.92 -8.07
N ALA A 20 -8.66 -16.27 -9.07
CA ALA A 20 -7.94 -15.28 -9.87
C ALA A 20 -8.91 -14.22 -10.44
N GLY A 21 -8.64 -12.94 -10.18
CA GLY A 21 -9.48 -11.83 -10.63
C GLY A 21 -10.77 -11.59 -9.83
N ALA A 22 -11.03 -12.38 -8.78
CA ALA A 22 -12.22 -12.24 -7.93
C ALA A 22 -11.92 -11.58 -6.58
N VAL A 23 -10.80 -10.85 -6.48
CA VAL A 23 -10.41 -10.13 -5.27
C VAL A 23 -11.48 -9.08 -4.93
N ASN A 24 -11.96 -9.08 -3.69
CA ASN A 24 -13.03 -8.18 -3.22
C ASN A 24 -12.52 -6.89 -2.54
N PHE A 25 -11.21 -6.63 -2.57
CA PHE A 25 -10.58 -5.42 -2.06
C PHE A 25 -9.84 -4.67 -3.16
N ARG A 26 -9.54 -3.39 -2.90
CA ARG A 26 -8.77 -2.52 -3.79
C ARG A 26 -7.66 -1.85 -3.00
N VAL A 27 -6.56 -1.54 -3.66
CA VAL A 27 -5.41 -0.88 -3.04
C VAL A 27 -5.27 0.54 -3.60
N VAL A 28 -5.18 1.52 -2.71
CA VAL A 28 -4.68 2.84 -3.05
C VAL A 28 -3.21 2.87 -2.64
N TYR A 29 -2.31 2.90 -3.60
CA TYR A 29 -0.87 2.94 -3.37
C TYR A 29 -0.36 4.37 -3.47
N VAL A 30 0.34 4.84 -2.44
CA VAL A 30 1.00 6.13 -2.49
C VAL A 30 2.40 5.96 -3.08
N ARG A 31 2.60 6.55 -4.26
CA ARG A 31 3.86 6.50 -5.00
C ARG A 31 4.91 7.37 -4.35
N GLU A 32 6.13 6.84 -4.29
CA GLU A 32 7.29 7.57 -3.82
C GLU A 32 8.05 8.19 -5.00
N ALA A 33 8.01 9.51 -5.13
CA ALA A 33 8.55 10.23 -6.28
C ALA A 33 10.07 10.06 -6.47
N ARG A 34 10.80 9.78 -5.38
CA ARG A 34 12.26 9.58 -5.38
C ARG A 34 12.67 8.21 -5.93
N ARG A 35 11.74 7.25 -5.97
CA ARG A 35 11.99 5.85 -6.32
C ARG A 35 10.86 5.29 -7.21
N PRO A 36 10.70 5.85 -8.42
CA PRO A 36 9.61 5.45 -9.32
C PRO A 36 9.70 3.96 -9.69
N ASP A 37 10.89 3.43 -9.93
CA ASP A 37 11.08 2.01 -10.31
C ASP A 37 10.62 1.02 -9.23
N GLU A 38 10.85 1.35 -7.95
CA GLU A 38 10.39 0.53 -6.81
C GLU A 38 8.85 0.55 -6.75
N SER A 39 8.26 1.73 -6.92
CA SER A 39 6.81 1.91 -7.01
C SER A 39 6.20 1.11 -8.18
N ASP A 40 6.81 1.20 -9.37
CA ASP A 40 6.33 0.52 -10.57
C ASP A 40 6.36 -1.00 -10.44
N ARG A 41 7.47 -1.54 -9.91
CA ARG A 41 7.60 -2.99 -9.67
C ARG A 41 6.54 -3.49 -8.70
N PHE A 42 6.34 -2.78 -7.60
CA PHE A 42 5.36 -3.17 -6.60
C PHE A 42 3.92 -3.14 -7.13
N VAL A 43 3.57 -2.07 -7.84
CA VAL A 43 2.25 -1.93 -8.48
C VAL A 43 2.03 -3.00 -9.54
N ALA A 44 3.04 -3.30 -10.36
CA ALA A 44 2.97 -4.39 -11.34
C ALA A 44 2.75 -5.74 -10.66
N ALA A 45 3.44 -6.02 -9.55
CA ALA A 45 3.30 -7.27 -8.80
C ALA A 45 1.92 -7.47 -8.16
N LEU A 46 1.28 -6.38 -7.71
CA LEU A 46 -0.12 -6.37 -7.25
C LEU A 46 -1.08 -6.65 -8.40
N ARG A 47 -0.94 -5.94 -9.52
CA ARG A 47 -1.80 -6.10 -10.71
C ARG A 47 -1.70 -7.51 -11.30
N ALA A 48 -0.51 -8.10 -11.35
CA ALA A 48 -0.29 -9.47 -11.81
C ALA A 48 -1.05 -10.53 -10.98
N ARG A 49 -1.46 -10.20 -9.75
CA ARG A 49 -2.27 -11.05 -8.87
C ARG A 49 -3.76 -10.72 -8.91
N GLY A 50 -4.19 -9.89 -9.85
CA GLY A 50 -5.58 -9.49 -10.01
C GLY A 50 -6.07 -8.50 -8.94
N ILE A 51 -5.16 -7.84 -8.23
CA ILE A 51 -5.51 -6.81 -7.23
C ILE A 51 -5.68 -5.47 -7.98
N PRO A 52 -6.86 -4.81 -7.92
CA PRO A 52 -7.04 -3.47 -8.48
C PRO A 52 -6.23 -2.45 -7.69
N VAL A 53 -5.40 -1.66 -8.37
CA VAL A 53 -4.53 -0.65 -7.75
C VAL A 53 -4.75 0.72 -8.38
N ALA A 54 -5.14 1.68 -7.56
CA ALA A 54 -5.10 3.10 -7.87
C ALA A 54 -3.83 3.71 -7.25
N GLU A 55 -3.18 4.60 -7.99
CA GLU A 55 -1.91 5.20 -7.60
C GLU A 55 -2.09 6.68 -7.33
N ILE A 56 -1.57 7.18 -6.22
CA ILE A 56 -1.68 8.58 -5.82
C ILE A 56 -0.32 9.14 -5.41
N SER A 57 -0.18 10.46 -5.48
CA SER A 57 1.01 11.15 -4.93
C SER A 57 0.91 11.31 -3.41
N GLU A 58 2.06 11.53 -2.76
CA GLU A 58 2.15 11.97 -1.36
C GLU A 58 1.22 13.13 -1.04
N LEU A 59 1.14 14.12 -1.93
CA LEU A 59 0.35 15.32 -1.75
C LEU A 59 -1.17 15.06 -1.82
N ALA A 60 -1.58 13.95 -2.42
CA ALA A 60 -3.00 13.59 -2.56
C ALA A 60 -3.54 12.79 -1.36
N ILE A 61 -2.70 12.37 -0.41
CA ILE A 61 -3.12 11.54 0.73
C ILE A 61 -4.28 12.19 1.48
N ALA A 62 -4.12 13.45 1.92
CA ALA A 62 -5.13 14.14 2.73
C ALA A 62 -6.48 14.24 2.01
N HIS A 63 -6.45 14.53 0.70
CA HIS A 63 -7.65 14.59 -0.12
C HIS A 63 -8.34 13.23 -0.21
N VAL A 64 -7.59 12.17 -0.50
CA VAL A 64 -8.14 10.82 -0.63
C VAL A 64 -8.69 10.31 0.71
N MET A 65 -8.01 10.57 1.82
CA MET A 65 -8.49 10.21 3.15
C MET A 65 -9.77 10.97 3.54
N ALA A 66 -9.95 12.20 3.02
CA ALA A 66 -11.15 12.99 3.26
C ALA A 66 -12.37 12.53 2.43
N LEU A 67 -12.18 11.75 1.36
CA LEU A 67 -13.28 11.18 0.58
C LEU A 67 -14.01 10.13 1.44
N ARG A 68 -15.24 10.46 1.86
CA ARG A 68 -16.06 9.58 2.70
C ARG A 68 -16.21 8.20 2.05
N ASN A 69 -15.97 7.15 2.84
CA ASN A 69 -16.10 5.72 2.47
C ASN A 69 -15.11 5.20 1.41
N SER A 70 -14.01 5.91 1.13
CA SER A 70 -13.03 5.47 0.12
C SER A 70 -11.88 4.60 0.68
N VAL A 71 -11.48 4.84 1.93
CA VAL A 71 -10.39 4.12 2.61
C VAL A 71 -10.88 3.54 3.93
N HIS A 72 -10.84 2.21 4.04
CA HIS A 72 -11.32 1.48 5.23
C HIS A 72 -10.17 1.11 6.18
N MET A 73 -8.95 0.98 5.64
CA MET A 73 -7.78 0.54 6.38
C MET A 73 -6.52 1.10 5.71
N VAL A 74 -5.53 1.46 6.53
CA VAL A 74 -4.20 1.90 6.08
C VAL A 74 -3.17 0.91 6.60
N PHE A 75 -2.35 0.38 5.69
CA PHE A 75 -1.20 -0.45 6.02
C PHE A 75 0.08 0.34 5.81
N VAL A 76 0.94 0.32 6.83
CA VAL A 76 2.27 0.94 6.78
C VAL A 76 3.30 -0.11 7.18
N GLY A 77 4.38 -0.22 6.41
CA GLY A 77 5.52 -1.03 6.83
C GLY A 77 6.39 -0.27 7.81
N ALA A 78 6.43 -0.74 9.06
CA ALA A 78 7.34 -0.22 10.07
C ALA A 78 8.70 -0.91 10.00
N GLU A 79 9.77 -0.14 10.18
CA GLU A 79 11.12 -0.65 10.41
C GLU A 79 11.41 -0.76 11.92
N ALA A 80 10.85 0.14 12.73
CA ALA A 80 10.86 0.05 14.19
C ALA A 80 9.59 0.63 14.82
N VAL A 81 9.30 0.21 16.05
CA VAL A 81 8.23 0.79 16.89
C VAL A 81 8.89 1.25 18.18
N THR A 82 8.69 2.52 18.54
CA THR A 82 9.26 3.09 19.76
C THR A 82 8.53 2.57 20.98
N GLN A 83 9.15 2.66 22.16
CA GLN A 83 8.51 2.27 23.42
C GLN A 83 7.25 3.11 23.74
N SER A 84 7.16 4.32 23.18
CA SER A 84 5.97 5.17 23.28
C SER A 84 4.87 4.81 22.28
N GLY A 85 5.07 3.79 21.43
CA GLY A 85 4.12 3.38 20.39
C GLY A 85 4.21 4.19 19.09
N GLY A 86 5.22 5.05 18.93
CA GLY A 86 5.51 5.73 17.67
C GLY A 86 6.03 4.75 16.62
N ILE A 87 5.63 4.92 15.37
CA ILE A 87 6.08 4.09 14.26
C ILE A 87 7.24 4.80 13.56
N ILE A 88 8.38 4.11 13.46
CA ILE A 88 9.48 4.52 12.58
C ILE A 88 9.35 3.67 11.32
N SER A 89 8.98 4.32 10.23
CA SER A 89 9.12 3.76 8.89
C SER A 89 10.18 4.57 8.15
N ARG A 90 10.59 4.07 6.98
CA ARG A 90 11.53 4.76 6.10
C ARG A 90 11.07 6.22 5.89
N LEU A 91 12.01 7.18 6.05
CA LEU A 91 11.80 8.64 6.07
C LEU A 91 10.59 9.11 5.23
N GLY A 92 9.50 9.48 5.91
CA GLY A 92 8.24 9.92 5.28
C GLY A 92 6.94 9.43 5.94
N THR A 93 6.98 8.88 7.17
CA THR A 93 5.79 8.53 7.97
C THR A 93 5.76 9.29 9.28
#